data_AF-A0A352V1G4-F1
#
_entry.id   AF-A0A352V1G4-F1
#
_cell.length_a   1.000
_cell.length_b   1.000
_cell.length_c   1.000
_cell.angle_alpha   90.00
_cell.angle_beta   90.00
_cell.angle_gamma   90.00
#
_symmetry.space_group_name_H-M   'P 1'
#
loop_
_entity.id
_entity.type
_entity.pdbx_description
1 polymer ?
#
loop_
_entity_poly.entity_id
_entity_poly.type
_entity_poly.pdbx_seq_one_letter_code
_entity_poly.pdbx_strand_id
1 'polypeptide(L)'
;MSVDGTISIHINGEHKRVREGLTLAALASELGFVPEKVAVERNLAVVPRSTLQDVMVEDGDELEIVHFVGGGDIAPAADDSWSVAGKTFRSRLIVGTGKYKSFEQNAAAVAASGAEIVTVAVRRVNVSDPKAPMLTDYIDPKVITYLPNTAGCFTGEDAIRTLRLAREAGGWELVKLEVLGEARTLYPDMVETLRATEILAKEGFKPMVYCVDDPIAAKRLEDVGAVAIMPLGAPIGSGLGIQNRVTIRLIVEGTKLPVLVDAGVGTASEAAQAMELGCTGVLMNTAIAEAKDPVLMAAAMKAGVEAGRMAYRAGRMGKRMYADPSSPLAGLI
;
A
#
# COMPACT_ATOMS: atom_id res chain seq x y z
N MET A 1 4.94 62.57 -23.07
CA MET A 1 4.86 62.60 -21.60
C MET A 1 3.43 62.88 -21.22
N SER A 2 2.80 61.94 -20.51
CA SER A 2 1.47 62.10 -19.94
C SER A 2 1.50 63.15 -18.82
N VAL A 3 0.40 63.86 -18.64
CA VAL A 3 0.30 65.00 -17.69
C VAL A 3 0.28 64.53 -16.22
N ASP A 4 0.23 63.21 -15.97
CA ASP A 4 0.08 62.60 -14.65
C ASP A 4 1.25 61.67 -14.23
N GLY A 5 2.33 61.59 -15.02
CA GLY A 5 3.53 60.80 -14.69
C GLY A 5 3.33 59.27 -14.77
N THR A 6 2.32 58.82 -15.53
CA THR A 6 2.03 57.39 -15.73
C THR A 6 2.01 57.02 -17.20
N ILE A 7 2.46 55.81 -17.52
CA ILE A 7 2.47 55.21 -18.86
C ILE A 7 1.41 54.11 -18.97
N SER A 8 0.92 53.86 -20.18
CA SER A 8 -0.07 52.83 -20.50
C SER A 8 0.63 51.58 -21.03
N ILE A 9 0.33 50.43 -20.47
CA ILE A 9 0.89 49.13 -20.89
C ILE A 9 -0.18 48.05 -20.84
N HIS A 10 0.08 46.89 -21.44
CA HIS A 10 -0.70 45.67 -21.24
C HIS A 10 0.14 44.61 -20.53
N ILE A 11 -0.43 43.93 -19.55
CA ILE A 11 0.20 42.83 -18.83
C ILE A 11 -0.73 41.62 -18.90
N ASN A 12 -0.27 40.53 -19.51
CA ASN A 12 -1.04 39.30 -19.75
C ASN A 12 -2.41 39.59 -20.40
N GLY A 13 -2.42 40.52 -21.35
CA GLY A 13 -3.62 40.98 -22.06
C GLY A 13 -4.49 42.01 -21.31
N GLU A 14 -4.17 42.37 -20.06
CA GLU A 14 -4.91 43.39 -19.29
C GLU A 14 -4.26 44.78 -19.38
N HIS A 15 -5.04 45.78 -19.77
CA HIS A 15 -4.59 47.18 -19.84
C HIS A 15 -4.37 47.76 -18.43
N LYS A 16 -3.19 48.35 -18.19
CA LYS A 16 -2.80 48.92 -16.91
C LYS A 16 -2.05 50.24 -17.08
N ARG A 17 -2.28 51.19 -16.17
CA ARG A 17 -1.47 52.40 -16.04
C ARG A 17 -0.48 52.23 -14.90
N VAL A 18 0.80 52.45 -15.18
CA VAL A 18 1.88 52.32 -14.20
C VAL A 18 2.73 53.59 -14.17
N ARG A 19 3.50 53.78 -13.11
CA ARG A 19 4.37 54.96 -12.97
C ARG A 19 5.46 54.94 -14.05
N GLU A 20 5.73 56.10 -14.64
CA GLU A 20 6.85 56.26 -15.57
C GLU A 20 8.20 56.03 -14.85
N GLY A 21 9.13 55.33 -15.50
CA GLY A 21 10.46 55.06 -14.96
C GLY A 21 10.60 53.78 -14.12
N LEU A 22 9.66 52.83 -14.21
CA LEU A 22 9.81 51.50 -13.60
C LEU A 22 10.69 50.59 -14.47
N THR A 23 11.46 49.74 -13.82
CA THR A 23 12.12 48.59 -14.47
C THR A 23 11.18 47.39 -14.45
N LEU A 24 11.41 46.37 -15.30
CA LEU A 24 10.59 45.15 -15.30
C LEU A 24 10.62 44.43 -13.94
N ALA A 25 11.77 44.46 -13.23
CA ALA A 25 11.87 43.91 -11.88
C ALA A 25 11.05 44.72 -10.86
N ALA A 26 11.06 46.05 -10.95
CA ALA A 26 10.26 46.91 -10.07
C ALA A 26 8.76 46.69 -10.32
N LEU A 27 8.36 46.61 -11.60
CA LEU A 27 6.98 46.30 -11.99
C LEU A 27 6.53 44.94 -11.45
N ALA A 28 7.33 43.88 -11.62
CA ALA A 28 7.02 42.55 -11.07
C ALA A 28 6.84 42.58 -9.54
N SER A 29 7.68 43.36 -8.85
CA SER A 29 7.58 43.54 -7.39
C SER A 29 6.30 44.28 -6.98
N GLU A 30 5.90 45.32 -7.72
CA GLU A 30 4.64 46.05 -7.48
C GLU A 30 3.40 45.16 -7.70
N LEU A 31 3.50 44.17 -8.59
CA LEU A 31 2.46 43.17 -8.82
C LEU A 31 2.44 42.05 -7.76
N GLY A 32 3.33 42.11 -6.77
CA GLY A 32 3.41 41.13 -5.68
C GLY A 32 4.21 39.88 -6.03
N PHE A 33 4.95 39.88 -7.15
CA PHE A 33 5.83 38.78 -7.53
C PHE A 33 7.27 39.02 -7.07
N VAL A 34 8.01 37.92 -6.90
CA VAL A 34 9.46 37.96 -6.70
C VAL A 34 10.12 37.97 -8.08
N PRO A 35 10.86 39.03 -8.48
CA PRO A 35 11.41 39.16 -9.84
C PRO A 35 12.26 37.95 -10.29
N GLU A 36 12.96 37.31 -9.36
CA GLU A 36 13.78 36.13 -9.62
C GLU A 36 12.96 34.85 -9.91
N LYS A 37 11.66 34.87 -9.60
CA LYS A 37 10.72 33.77 -9.77
C LYS A 37 9.78 33.94 -10.95
N VAL A 38 9.90 35.03 -11.71
CA VAL A 38 9.10 35.29 -12.91
C VAL A 38 9.94 35.19 -14.18
N ALA A 39 9.26 34.93 -15.30
CA ALA A 39 9.78 35.16 -16.64
C ALA A 39 8.93 36.25 -17.28
N VAL A 40 9.58 37.16 -18.02
CA VAL A 40 8.92 38.30 -18.67
C VAL A 40 9.23 38.25 -20.16
N GLU A 41 8.19 38.21 -20.97
CA GLU A 41 8.26 38.57 -22.39
C GLU A 41 7.83 40.03 -22.53
N ARG A 42 8.57 40.80 -23.32
CA ARG A 42 8.25 42.19 -23.66
C ARG A 42 8.17 42.30 -25.17
N ASN A 43 7.01 42.69 -25.71
CA ASN A 43 6.77 42.88 -27.13
C ASN A 43 7.22 41.68 -27.98
N LEU A 44 6.84 40.46 -27.58
CA LEU A 44 7.22 39.18 -28.21
C LEU A 44 8.69 38.77 -28.07
N ALA A 45 9.47 39.47 -27.24
CA ALA A 45 10.86 39.13 -26.95
C ALA A 45 11.03 38.76 -25.46
N VAL A 46 11.49 37.54 -25.19
CA VAL A 46 11.80 37.09 -23.83
C VAL A 46 12.98 37.91 -23.29
N VAL A 47 12.77 38.59 -22.17
CA VAL A 47 13.80 39.36 -21.49
C VAL A 47 14.58 38.43 -20.55
N PRO A 48 15.91 38.33 -20.68
CA PRO A 48 16.72 37.53 -19.76
C PRO A 48 16.49 37.93 -18.31
N ARG A 49 16.25 36.95 -17.43
CA ARG A 49 15.93 37.22 -16.02
C ARG A 49 16.98 38.09 -15.31
N SER A 50 18.25 37.93 -15.67
CA SER A 50 19.37 38.70 -15.11
C SER A 50 19.32 40.19 -15.44
N THR A 51 18.60 40.61 -16.48
CA THR A 51 18.55 41.99 -16.96
C THR A 51 17.25 42.71 -16.60
N LEU A 52 16.32 42.06 -15.88
CA LEU A 52 15.02 42.67 -15.51
C LEU A 52 15.17 43.94 -14.67
N GLN A 53 16.30 44.09 -13.98
CA GLN A 53 16.62 45.27 -13.16
C GLN A 53 17.04 46.47 -14.01
N ASP A 54 17.51 46.23 -15.23
CA ASP A 54 18.09 47.25 -16.12
C ASP A 54 17.12 47.67 -17.23
N VAL A 55 16.15 46.81 -17.57
CA VAL A 55 15.19 47.07 -18.65
C VAL A 55 14.02 47.90 -18.12
N MET A 56 13.86 49.10 -18.68
CA MET A 56 12.76 50.03 -18.37
C MET A 56 11.47 49.60 -19.07
N VAL A 57 10.35 49.86 -18.39
CA VAL A 57 9.00 49.79 -18.96
C VAL A 57 8.74 51.06 -19.75
N GLU A 58 8.26 50.92 -20.99
CA GLU A 58 7.96 52.03 -21.89
C GLU A 58 6.46 52.11 -22.20
N ASP A 59 5.99 53.30 -22.57
CA ASP A 59 4.60 53.53 -22.95
C ASP A 59 4.24 52.70 -24.19
N GLY A 60 3.15 51.94 -24.08
CA GLY A 60 2.67 51.02 -25.11
C GLY A 60 3.24 49.60 -25.04
N ASP A 61 4.03 49.24 -24.03
CA ASP A 61 4.57 47.88 -23.89
C ASP A 61 3.47 46.82 -23.72
N GLU A 62 3.63 45.71 -24.44
CA GLU A 62 2.91 44.45 -24.25
C GLU A 62 3.81 43.48 -23.45
N LEU A 63 3.41 43.15 -22.22
CA LEU A 63 4.19 42.30 -21.32
C LEU A 63 3.45 40.99 -21.02
N GLU A 64 4.15 39.86 -21.12
CA GLU A 64 3.68 38.57 -20.61
C GLU A 64 4.56 38.16 -19.42
N ILE A 65 3.98 38.12 -18.22
CA ILE A 65 4.65 37.81 -16.96
C ILE A 65 4.10 36.49 -16.43
N VAL A 66 4.96 35.47 -16.35
CA VAL A 66 4.61 34.14 -15.86
C VAL A 66 5.45 33.74 -14.65
N HIS A 67 4.87 32.94 -13.75
CA HIS A 67 5.56 32.37 -12.60
C HIS A 67 5.18 30.89 -12.42
N PHE A 68 6.07 30.10 -11.82
CA PHE A 68 5.76 28.72 -11.49
C PHE A 68 4.86 28.65 -10.25
N VAL A 69 3.78 27.85 -10.32
CA VAL A 69 2.90 27.53 -9.20
C VAL A 69 3.31 26.16 -8.64
N GLY A 70 3.75 26.09 -7.38
CA GLY A 70 4.03 24.81 -6.73
C GLY A 70 4.63 24.94 -5.32
N GLY A 71 3.93 24.41 -4.32
CA GLY A 71 4.42 24.25 -2.94
C GLY A 71 3.31 23.78 -2.03
N GLY A 72 3.35 22.51 -1.60
CA GLY A 72 2.44 21.95 -0.61
C GLY A 72 3.11 21.88 0.76
N ASP A 73 2.39 22.27 1.80
CA ASP A 73 2.84 22.13 3.19
C ASP A 73 2.88 20.65 3.58
N ILE A 74 4.05 20.18 4.05
CA ILE A 74 4.24 18.81 4.51
C ILE A 74 3.88 18.73 6.00
N ALA A 75 2.74 18.13 6.31
CA ALA A 75 2.43 17.72 7.67
C ALA A 75 3.25 16.48 8.07
N PRO A 76 3.73 16.37 9.33
CA PRO A 76 4.47 15.21 9.79
C PRO A 76 3.58 13.94 9.77
N ALA A 77 4.15 12.82 9.32
CA ALA A 77 3.45 11.55 9.20
C ALA A 77 3.15 10.96 10.59
N ALA A 78 1.87 10.71 10.89
CA ALA A 78 1.46 9.94 12.06
C ALA A 78 1.92 8.48 11.97
N ASP A 79 2.22 7.87 13.14
CA ASP A 79 2.57 6.45 13.29
C ASP A 79 1.46 5.55 12.70
N ASP A 80 1.80 4.74 11.70
CA ASP A 80 0.86 3.94 10.88
C ASP A 80 0.95 2.45 11.18
N SER A 81 1.01 2.11 12.47
CA SER A 81 0.95 0.74 12.94
C SER A 81 -0.45 0.12 12.79
N TRP A 82 -0.54 -1.19 12.97
CA TRP A 82 -1.81 -1.92 13.04
C TRP A 82 -1.73 -2.99 14.12
N SER A 83 -2.88 -3.48 14.57
CA SER A 83 -2.93 -4.49 15.64
C SER A 83 -3.88 -5.63 15.32
N VAL A 84 -3.52 -6.82 15.81
CA VAL A 84 -4.37 -8.01 15.80
C VAL A 84 -4.08 -8.83 17.06
N ALA A 85 -5.14 -9.35 17.70
CA ALA A 85 -5.04 -10.16 18.91
C ALA A 85 -4.17 -9.54 20.03
N GLY A 86 -4.26 -8.22 20.22
CA GLY A 86 -3.52 -7.49 21.26
C GLY A 86 -2.04 -7.23 20.98
N LYS A 87 -1.55 -7.61 19.78
CA LYS A 87 -0.19 -7.31 19.33
C LYS A 87 -0.20 -6.22 18.26
N THR A 88 0.79 -5.34 18.29
CA THR A 88 0.94 -4.22 17.35
C THR A 88 2.14 -4.48 16.43
N PHE A 89 1.95 -4.21 15.14
CA PHE A 89 2.91 -4.43 14.08
C PHE A 89 3.04 -3.16 13.23
N ARG A 90 4.21 -2.96 12.63
CA ARG A 90 4.48 -1.89 11.65
C ARG A 90 4.40 -2.42 10.24
N SER A 91 5.01 -3.57 10.00
CA SER A 91 4.97 -4.27 8.71
C SER A 91 3.56 -4.78 8.44
N ARG A 92 3.06 -4.46 7.26
CA ARG A 92 1.76 -4.91 6.74
C ARG A 92 1.91 -6.09 5.77
N LEU A 93 3.11 -6.67 5.69
CA LEU A 93 3.43 -7.83 4.88
C LEU A 93 3.66 -9.04 5.78
N ILE A 94 2.87 -10.09 5.58
CA ILE A 94 3.04 -11.40 6.22
C ILE A 94 3.60 -12.36 5.16
N VAL A 95 4.65 -13.11 5.53
CA VAL A 95 5.34 -14.01 4.62
C VAL A 95 5.20 -15.47 5.07
N GLY A 96 4.92 -16.38 4.14
CA GLY A 96 4.99 -17.82 4.42
C GLY A 96 6.40 -18.37 4.38
N THR A 97 6.61 -19.53 5.00
CA THR A 97 7.94 -20.18 5.11
C THR A 97 8.10 -21.40 4.20
N GLY A 98 7.14 -21.66 3.32
CA GLY A 98 7.13 -22.84 2.46
C GLY A 98 7.78 -22.59 1.10
N LYS A 99 8.26 -23.67 0.47
CA LYS A 99 8.74 -23.72 -0.94
C LYS A 99 10.08 -23.01 -1.26
N TYR A 100 10.76 -22.44 -0.27
CA TYR A 100 12.14 -21.96 -0.45
C TYR A 100 13.10 -23.14 -0.66
N LYS A 101 14.23 -22.88 -1.32
CA LYS A 101 15.27 -23.90 -1.57
C LYS A 101 15.97 -24.35 -0.29
N SER A 102 16.08 -23.46 0.70
CA SER A 102 16.69 -23.75 1.99
C SER A 102 16.13 -22.83 3.09
N PHE A 103 16.41 -23.14 4.35
CA PHE A 103 16.02 -22.29 5.47
C PHE A 103 16.80 -20.96 5.49
N GLU A 104 18.05 -20.95 5.01
CA GLU A 104 18.85 -19.72 4.85
C GLU A 104 18.20 -18.78 3.84
N GLN A 105 17.74 -19.30 2.70
CA GLN A 105 17.05 -18.49 1.70
C GLN A 105 15.75 -17.92 2.25
N ASN A 106 15.00 -18.73 3.01
CA ASN A 106 13.77 -18.30 3.66
C ASN A 106 14.05 -17.17 4.68
N ALA A 107 15.03 -17.35 5.58
CA ALA A 107 15.41 -16.33 6.55
C ALA A 107 15.88 -15.03 5.88
N ALA A 108 16.66 -15.13 4.80
CA ALA A 108 17.08 -13.96 4.02
C ALA A 108 15.89 -13.23 3.37
N ALA A 109 14.92 -13.98 2.83
CA ALA A 109 13.69 -13.40 2.27
C ALA A 109 12.83 -12.74 3.36
N VAL A 110 12.68 -13.35 4.54
CA VAL A 110 11.96 -12.76 5.68
C VAL A 110 12.63 -11.46 6.12
N ALA A 111 13.96 -11.44 6.26
CA ALA A 111 14.70 -10.24 6.59
C ALA A 111 14.51 -9.12 5.55
N ALA A 112 14.62 -9.44 4.25
CA ALA A 112 14.42 -8.48 3.17
C ALA A 112 12.98 -7.95 3.09
N SER A 113 11.99 -8.79 3.40
CA SER A 113 10.58 -8.39 3.44
C SER A 113 10.25 -7.44 4.60
N GLY A 114 11.05 -7.45 5.67
CA GLY A 114 10.72 -6.78 6.92
C GLY A 114 9.45 -7.30 7.59
N ALA A 115 9.01 -8.52 7.28
CA ALA A 115 7.85 -9.13 7.89
C ALA A 115 8.07 -9.37 9.39
N GLU A 116 7.10 -9.00 10.20
CA GLU A 116 7.10 -9.26 11.65
C GLU A 116 6.27 -10.50 12.02
N ILE A 117 5.49 -11.00 11.06
CA ILE A 117 4.69 -12.22 11.17
C ILE A 117 5.09 -13.16 10.03
N VAL A 118 5.36 -14.42 10.37
CA VAL A 118 5.57 -15.48 9.38
C VAL A 118 4.60 -16.64 9.59
N THR A 119 4.03 -17.16 8.50
CA THR A 119 3.17 -18.34 8.61
C THR A 119 3.97 -19.62 8.59
N VAL A 120 3.63 -20.55 9.48
CA VAL A 120 4.33 -21.83 9.61
C VAL A 120 3.35 -22.98 9.51
N ALA A 121 3.63 -23.95 8.65
CA ALA A 121 2.83 -25.16 8.56
C ALA A 121 3.19 -26.11 9.70
N VAL A 122 2.17 -26.65 10.38
CA VAL A 122 2.37 -27.68 11.40
C VAL A 122 2.67 -29.00 10.70
N ARG A 123 3.91 -29.49 10.82
CA ARG A 123 4.34 -30.75 10.19
C ARG A 123 4.81 -31.74 11.25
N ARG A 124 4.73 -33.03 10.90
CA ARG A 124 5.32 -34.10 11.71
C ARG A 124 6.84 -33.91 11.75
N VAL A 125 7.41 -33.98 12.95
CA VAL A 125 8.87 -34.01 13.12
C VAL A 125 9.41 -35.31 12.52
N ASN A 126 10.54 -35.23 11.82
CA ASN A 126 11.23 -36.43 11.37
C ASN A 126 11.94 -37.08 12.56
N VAL A 127 11.28 -38.06 13.20
CA VAL A 127 11.83 -38.77 14.37
C VAL A 127 13.04 -39.64 14.01
N SER A 128 13.27 -39.92 12.73
CA SER A 128 14.42 -40.72 12.27
C SER A 128 15.73 -39.93 12.17
N ASP A 129 15.67 -38.60 12.14
CA ASP A 129 16.84 -37.72 12.14
C ASP A 129 16.63 -36.53 13.10
N PRO A 130 16.92 -36.70 14.41
CA PRO A 130 16.79 -35.64 15.41
C PRO A 130 17.70 -34.43 15.20
N LYS A 131 18.69 -34.51 14.30
CA LYS A 131 19.63 -33.42 14.01
C LYS A 131 19.27 -32.66 12.72
N ALA A 132 18.18 -33.05 12.06
CA ALA A 132 17.71 -32.34 10.88
C ALA A 132 17.45 -30.86 11.22
N PRO A 133 17.88 -29.91 10.38
CA PRO A 133 17.68 -28.49 10.64
C PRO A 133 16.20 -28.15 10.80
N MET A 134 15.89 -27.30 11.78
CA MET A 134 14.55 -26.81 12.03
C MET A 134 14.41 -25.35 11.62
N LEU A 135 13.20 -24.94 11.24
CA LEU A 135 12.91 -23.55 10.88
C LEU A 135 13.31 -22.55 11.99
N THR A 136 13.13 -22.94 13.25
CA THR A 136 13.45 -22.13 14.43
C THR A 136 14.94 -21.84 14.60
N ASP A 137 15.81 -22.62 13.95
CA ASP A 137 17.25 -22.39 13.97
C ASP A 137 17.65 -21.18 13.09
N TYR A 138 16.75 -20.77 12.19
CA TYR A 138 16.99 -19.72 11.20
C TYR A 138 16.07 -18.51 11.36
N ILE A 139 14.87 -18.71 11.90
CA ILE A 139 13.91 -17.65 12.19
C ILE A 139 13.55 -17.76 13.67
N ASP A 140 14.01 -16.80 14.47
CA ASP A 140 13.80 -16.85 15.93
C ASP A 140 12.35 -16.44 16.27
N PRO A 141 11.54 -17.34 16.86
CA PRO A 141 10.16 -17.03 17.27
C PRO A 141 10.07 -16.01 18.41
N LYS A 142 11.19 -15.61 19.03
CA LYS A 142 11.25 -14.48 19.99
C LYS A 142 11.29 -13.11 19.30
N VAL A 143 11.76 -13.07 18.05
CA VAL A 143 11.85 -11.85 17.25
C VAL A 143 10.68 -11.76 16.28
N ILE A 144 10.33 -12.87 15.65
CA ILE A 144 9.27 -12.95 14.65
C ILE A 144 8.04 -13.65 15.24
N THR A 145 6.86 -13.06 15.05
CA THR A 145 5.61 -13.71 15.45
C THR A 145 5.28 -14.85 14.50
N TYR A 146 5.20 -16.07 15.03
CA TYR A 146 4.75 -17.21 14.26
C TYR A 146 3.22 -17.24 14.19
N LEU A 147 2.71 -17.55 13.00
CA LEU A 147 1.31 -17.77 12.72
C LEU A 147 1.12 -19.21 12.21
N PRO A 148 0.95 -20.19 13.12
CA PRO A 148 0.69 -21.58 12.74
C PRO A 148 -0.56 -21.67 11.87
N ASN A 149 -0.48 -22.45 10.80
CA ASN A 149 -1.57 -22.61 9.85
C ASN A 149 -2.00 -24.06 9.66
N THR A 150 -3.18 -24.23 9.07
CA THR A 150 -3.77 -25.53 8.72
C THR A 150 -3.65 -25.82 7.22
N ALA A 151 -2.58 -25.35 6.57
CA ALA A 151 -2.37 -25.58 5.15
C ALA A 151 -2.36 -27.09 4.84
N GLY A 152 -3.19 -27.48 3.87
CA GLY A 152 -3.39 -28.89 3.49
C GLY A 152 -4.45 -29.64 4.29
N CYS A 153 -5.19 -28.98 5.18
CA CYS A 153 -6.39 -29.55 5.80
C CYS A 153 -7.60 -29.39 4.87
N PHE A 154 -8.30 -30.51 4.61
CA PHE A 154 -9.50 -30.55 3.76
C PHE A 154 -10.81 -30.79 4.52
N THR A 155 -10.73 -30.82 5.86
CA THR A 155 -11.89 -30.93 6.75
C THR A 155 -11.71 -29.98 7.93
N GLY A 156 -12.81 -29.49 8.51
CA GLY A 156 -12.74 -28.66 9.71
C GLY A 156 -12.14 -29.41 10.90
N GLU A 157 -12.38 -30.72 11.01
CA GLU A 157 -11.81 -31.54 12.09
C GLU A 157 -10.28 -31.64 12.01
N ASP A 158 -9.72 -31.83 10.81
CA ASP A 158 -8.27 -31.87 10.63
C ASP A 158 -7.64 -30.51 10.95
N ALA A 159 -8.29 -29.42 10.56
CA ALA A 159 -7.83 -28.07 10.84
C ALA A 159 -7.84 -27.78 12.36
N ILE A 160 -8.96 -28.07 13.03
CA ILE A 160 -9.09 -27.89 14.49
C ILE A 160 -8.05 -28.74 15.22
N ARG A 161 -7.91 -30.02 14.85
CA ARG A 161 -6.91 -30.92 15.44
C ARG A 161 -5.49 -30.38 15.26
N THR A 162 -5.18 -29.88 14.06
CA THR A 162 -3.85 -29.34 13.74
C THR A 162 -3.51 -28.13 14.60
N LEU A 163 -4.45 -27.21 14.81
CA LEU A 163 -4.22 -26.02 15.63
C LEU A 163 -4.17 -26.33 17.13
N ARG A 164 -4.96 -27.30 17.61
CA ARG A 164 -4.81 -27.83 18.98
C ARG A 164 -3.41 -28.41 19.19
N LEU A 165 -2.90 -29.20 18.25
CA LEU A 165 -1.52 -29.71 18.33
C LEU A 165 -0.47 -28.59 18.29
N ALA A 166 -0.67 -27.56 17.47
CA ALA A 166 0.21 -26.40 17.45
C ALA A 166 0.26 -25.71 18.82
N ARG A 167 -0.92 -25.46 19.42
CA ARG A 167 -1.02 -24.85 20.74
C ARG A 167 -0.31 -25.67 21.82
N GLU A 168 -0.48 -27.00 21.84
CA GLU A 168 0.24 -27.85 22.80
C GLU A 168 1.76 -27.87 22.56
N ALA A 169 2.20 -27.76 21.30
CA ALA A 169 3.61 -27.81 20.96
C ALA A 169 4.38 -26.51 21.26
N GLY A 170 3.74 -25.34 21.21
CA GLY A 170 4.45 -24.07 21.45
C GLY A 170 3.61 -22.90 21.92
N GLY A 171 2.41 -23.16 22.45
CA GLY A 171 1.60 -22.18 23.17
C GLY A 171 0.95 -21.11 22.29
N TRP A 172 0.85 -21.32 20.98
CA TRP A 172 0.27 -20.33 20.07
C TRP A 172 -1.26 -20.29 20.14
N GLU A 173 -1.81 -19.15 20.54
CA GLU A 173 -3.24 -18.85 20.45
C GLU A 173 -3.62 -18.15 19.14
N LEU A 174 -2.72 -17.35 18.57
CA LEU A 174 -2.87 -16.69 17.27
C LEU A 174 -2.57 -17.68 16.14
N VAL A 175 -3.55 -17.93 15.29
CA VAL A 175 -3.51 -19.02 14.29
C VAL A 175 -4.11 -18.58 12.96
N LYS A 176 -3.58 -19.08 11.85
CA LYS A 176 -4.18 -18.97 10.53
C LYS A 176 -5.06 -20.19 10.27
N LEU A 177 -6.36 -20.00 10.21
CA LEU A 177 -7.31 -21.06 9.83
C LEU A 177 -7.49 -21.08 8.32
N GLU A 178 -7.29 -22.26 7.74
CA GLU A 178 -7.42 -22.56 6.32
C GLU A 178 -8.05 -23.95 6.16
N VAL A 179 -9.29 -24.02 5.69
CA VAL A 179 -9.98 -25.29 5.41
C VAL A 179 -10.30 -25.33 3.92
N LEU A 180 -9.67 -26.24 3.19
CA LEU A 180 -9.77 -26.33 1.74
C LEU A 180 -10.87 -27.31 1.31
N GLY A 181 -11.62 -27.00 0.25
CA GLY A 181 -12.65 -27.89 -0.29
C GLY A 181 -12.07 -29.05 -1.11
N GLU A 182 -11.02 -28.82 -1.88
CA GLU A 182 -10.32 -29.87 -2.62
C GLU A 182 -8.86 -29.50 -2.97
N ALA A 183 -8.06 -30.52 -3.27
CA ALA A 183 -6.63 -30.36 -3.53
C ALA A 183 -6.31 -29.69 -4.87
N ARG A 184 -7.22 -29.74 -5.85
CA ARG A 184 -6.96 -29.22 -7.20
C ARG A 184 -7.05 -27.70 -7.25
N THR A 185 -8.11 -27.13 -6.70
CA THR A 185 -8.33 -25.67 -6.72
C THR A 185 -7.75 -24.97 -5.50
N LEU A 186 -7.56 -25.69 -4.38
CA LEU A 186 -7.18 -25.12 -3.09
C LEU A 186 -8.12 -23.96 -2.68
N TYR A 187 -9.38 -24.04 -3.09
CA TYR A 187 -10.41 -23.07 -2.76
C TYR A 187 -10.98 -23.40 -1.37
N PRO A 188 -11.31 -22.42 -0.52
CA PRO A 188 -11.75 -22.71 0.84
C PRO A 188 -13.19 -23.25 0.88
N ASP A 189 -13.42 -24.23 1.76
CA ASP A 189 -14.77 -24.68 2.13
C ASP A 189 -15.32 -23.73 3.21
N MET A 190 -16.25 -22.86 2.82
CA MET A 190 -16.77 -21.85 3.73
C MET A 190 -17.68 -22.39 4.83
N VAL A 191 -18.33 -23.55 4.63
CA VAL A 191 -19.19 -24.16 5.65
C VAL A 191 -18.31 -24.68 6.79
N GLU A 192 -17.27 -25.44 6.45
CA GLU A 192 -16.34 -25.96 7.44
C GLU A 192 -15.46 -24.86 8.05
N THR A 193 -15.09 -23.84 7.26
CA THR A 193 -14.32 -22.69 7.76
C THR A 193 -15.09 -21.91 8.83
N LEU A 194 -16.38 -21.62 8.62
CA LEU A 194 -17.22 -20.95 9.62
C LEU A 194 -17.35 -21.79 10.90
N ARG A 195 -17.65 -23.08 10.76
CA ARG A 195 -17.78 -24.03 11.89
C ARG A 195 -16.50 -24.11 12.70
N ALA A 196 -15.35 -24.28 12.03
CA ALA A 196 -14.06 -24.36 12.70
C ALA A 196 -13.66 -23.05 13.38
N THR A 197 -13.97 -21.90 12.77
CA THR A 197 -13.73 -20.58 13.38
C THR A 197 -14.47 -20.46 14.70
N GLU A 198 -15.77 -20.79 14.72
CA GLU A 198 -16.59 -20.70 15.94
C GLU A 198 -16.06 -21.59 17.07
N ILE A 199 -15.69 -22.84 16.75
CA ILE A 199 -15.15 -23.79 17.72
C ILE A 199 -13.82 -23.28 18.28
N LEU A 200 -12.89 -22.87 17.42
CA LEU A 200 -11.57 -22.41 17.83
C LEU A 200 -11.66 -21.13 18.67
N ALA A 201 -12.53 -20.19 18.29
CA ALA A 201 -12.76 -18.97 19.07
C ALA A 201 -13.28 -19.28 20.48
N LYS A 202 -14.24 -20.21 20.61
CA LYS A 202 -14.74 -20.69 21.92
C LYS A 202 -13.67 -21.38 22.76
N GLU A 203 -12.68 -21.98 22.12
CA GLU A 203 -11.51 -22.60 22.77
C GLU A 203 -10.38 -21.62 23.09
N GLY A 204 -10.61 -20.32 22.90
CA GLY A 204 -9.66 -19.25 23.25
C GLY A 204 -8.62 -18.94 22.18
N PHE A 205 -8.66 -19.61 21.01
CA PHE A 205 -7.82 -19.23 19.88
C PHE A 205 -8.18 -17.83 19.37
N LYS A 206 -7.27 -17.26 18.59
CA LYS A 206 -7.41 -15.99 17.88
C LYS A 206 -7.28 -16.28 16.37
N PRO A 207 -8.36 -16.71 15.69
CA PRO A 207 -8.27 -17.15 14.30
C PRO A 207 -8.17 -15.97 13.33
N MET A 208 -7.09 -15.92 12.56
CA MET A 208 -7.03 -15.17 11.31
C MET A 208 -7.50 -16.11 10.21
N VAL A 209 -8.58 -15.80 9.52
CA VAL A 209 -9.30 -16.81 8.72
C VAL A 209 -9.12 -16.58 7.21
N TYR A 210 -8.51 -17.55 6.53
CA TYR A 210 -8.48 -17.62 5.07
C TYR A 210 -9.88 -17.95 4.54
N CYS A 211 -10.38 -17.13 3.62
CA CYS A 211 -11.74 -17.27 3.10
C CYS A 211 -11.88 -16.83 1.65
N VAL A 212 -13.04 -17.11 1.06
CA VAL A 212 -13.44 -16.52 -0.22
C VAL A 212 -13.64 -15.00 -0.08
N ASP A 213 -13.66 -14.30 -1.20
CA ASP A 213 -13.99 -12.88 -1.33
C ASP A 213 -15.51 -12.62 -1.20
N ASP A 214 -16.21 -13.21 -0.23
CA ASP A 214 -17.65 -12.99 0.01
C ASP A 214 -17.85 -12.06 1.24
N PRO A 215 -18.48 -10.87 1.10
CA PRO A 215 -18.68 -9.94 2.21
C PRO A 215 -19.62 -10.46 3.30
N ILE A 216 -20.60 -11.29 2.93
CA ILE A 216 -21.54 -11.89 3.87
C ILE A 216 -20.80 -12.95 4.69
N ALA A 217 -19.99 -13.79 4.04
CA ALA A 217 -19.19 -14.79 4.73
C ALA A 217 -18.14 -14.15 5.64
N ALA A 218 -17.48 -13.08 5.18
CA ALA A 218 -16.55 -12.28 5.98
C ALA A 218 -17.22 -11.72 7.25
N LYS A 219 -18.44 -11.16 7.12
CA LYS A 219 -19.17 -10.65 8.28
C LYS A 219 -19.55 -11.76 9.26
N ARG A 220 -19.96 -12.93 8.77
CA ARG A 220 -20.26 -14.09 9.63
C ARG A 220 -19.02 -14.60 10.36
N LEU A 221 -17.85 -14.59 9.72
CA LEU A 221 -16.58 -14.95 10.35
C LEU A 221 -16.22 -14.02 11.51
N GLU A 222 -16.44 -12.71 11.34
CA GLU A 222 -16.33 -11.74 12.43
C GLU A 222 -17.28 -12.10 13.59
N ASP A 223 -18.54 -12.37 13.28
CA ASP A 223 -19.57 -12.63 14.30
C ASP A 223 -19.29 -13.92 15.12
N VAL A 224 -18.65 -14.92 14.53
CA VAL A 224 -18.28 -16.18 15.22
C VAL A 224 -16.90 -16.15 15.88
N GLY A 225 -16.18 -15.01 15.83
CA GLY A 225 -14.99 -14.78 16.64
C GLY A 225 -13.64 -14.81 15.90
N ALA A 226 -13.62 -14.62 14.57
CA ALA A 226 -12.38 -14.30 13.87
C ALA A 226 -11.76 -13.00 14.43
N VAL A 227 -10.42 -12.91 14.40
CA VAL A 227 -9.69 -11.69 14.78
C VAL A 227 -9.14 -10.92 13.58
N ALA A 228 -9.12 -11.57 12.41
CA ALA A 228 -8.82 -10.95 11.12
C ALA A 228 -9.48 -11.76 10.00
N ILE A 229 -9.90 -11.07 8.94
CA ILE A 229 -10.46 -11.68 7.73
C ILE A 229 -9.39 -11.69 6.66
N MET A 230 -9.16 -12.85 6.03
CA MET A 230 -8.14 -13.02 5.01
C MET A 230 -8.73 -13.51 3.69
N PRO A 231 -9.43 -12.64 2.94
CA PRO A 231 -10.03 -13.03 1.68
C PRO A 231 -8.96 -13.28 0.62
N LEU A 232 -9.23 -14.28 -0.23
CA LEU A 232 -8.36 -14.60 -1.35
C LEU A 232 -8.35 -13.50 -2.42
N GLY A 233 -7.17 -13.22 -2.99
CA GLY A 233 -7.10 -12.44 -4.23
C GLY A 233 -7.45 -13.27 -5.47
N ALA A 234 -6.92 -14.48 -5.50
CA ALA A 234 -7.11 -15.54 -6.50
C ALA A 234 -6.69 -16.89 -5.87
N PRO A 235 -6.92 -18.05 -6.53
CA PRO A 235 -6.52 -19.36 -6.01
C PRO A 235 -5.04 -19.43 -5.61
N ILE A 236 -4.74 -20.23 -4.58
CA ILE A 236 -3.41 -20.32 -3.97
C ILE A 236 -2.34 -20.68 -5.01
N GLY A 237 -1.28 -19.88 -5.06
CA GLY A 237 -0.14 -20.11 -5.96
C GLY A 237 -0.41 -19.80 -7.43
N SER A 238 -1.57 -19.24 -7.79
CA SER A 238 -1.89 -18.90 -9.19
C SER A 238 -1.14 -17.68 -9.72
N GLY A 239 -0.81 -16.71 -8.86
CA GLY A 239 -0.14 -15.46 -9.27
C GLY A 239 -0.99 -14.55 -10.16
N LEU A 240 -2.32 -14.68 -10.11
CA LEU A 240 -3.25 -13.91 -10.96
C LEU A 240 -3.56 -12.51 -10.42
N GLY A 241 -3.16 -12.20 -9.19
CA GLY A 241 -3.50 -10.96 -8.50
C GLY A 241 -4.95 -10.94 -8.01
N ILE A 242 -5.45 -9.76 -7.66
CA ILE A 242 -6.82 -9.58 -7.11
C ILE A 242 -7.84 -9.60 -8.24
N GLN A 243 -8.62 -10.67 -8.34
CA GLN A 243 -9.62 -10.83 -9.40
C GLN A 243 -10.84 -9.93 -9.16
N ASN A 244 -11.29 -9.83 -7.92
CA ASN A 244 -12.55 -9.16 -7.57
C ASN A 244 -12.34 -7.99 -6.61
N ARG A 245 -11.82 -6.89 -7.15
CA ARG A 245 -11.47 -5.70 -6.37
C ARG A 245 -12.68 -5.06 -5.68
N VAL A 246 -13.85 -5.16 -6.31
CA VAL A 246 -15.10 -4.62 -5.74
C VAL A 246 -15.42 -5.33 -4.44
N THR A 247 -15.38 -6.66 -4.44
CA THR A 247 -15.79 -7.40 -3.26
C THR A 247 -14.77 -7.36 -2.13
N ILE A 248 -13.48 -7.33 -2.44
CA ILE A 248 -12.44 -7.03 -1.44
C ILE A 248 -12.71 -5.69 -0.76
N ARG A 249 -13.06 -4.65 -1.53
CA ARG A 249 -13.41 -3.34 -0.95
C ARG A 249 -14.67 -3.39 -0.09
N LEU A 250 -15.70 -4.13 -0.50
CA LEU A 250 -16.91 -4.33 0.31
C LEU A 250 -16.60 -5.03 1.64
N ILE A 251 -15.67 -5.99 1.65
CA ILE A 251 -15.20 -6.64 2.88
C ILE A 251 -14.50 -5.61 3.77
N VAL A 252 -13.54 -4.85 3.23
CA VAL A 252 -12.81 -3.80 3.96
C VAL A 252 -13.75 -2.77 4.59
N GLU A 253 -14.78 -2.34 3.87
CA GLU A 253 -15.76 -1.35 4.37
C GLU A 253 -16.80 -1.98 5.33
N GLY A 254 -17.02 -3.30 5.23
CA GLY A 254 -18.09 -4.01 5.95
C GLY A 254 -17.69 -4.60 7.31
N THR A 255 -16.40 -4.83 7.56
CA THR A 255 -15.90 -5.38 8.84
C THR A 255 -15.08 -4.36 9.63
N LYS A 256 -15.08 -4.51 10.96
CA LYS A 256 -14.20 -3.74 11.86
C LYS A 256 -12.85 -4.42 12.08
N LEU A 257 -12.71 -5.66 11.63
CA LEU A 257 -11.48 -6.44 11.81
C LEU A 257 -10.42 -6.05 10.77
N PRO A 258 -9.14 -6.28 11.07
CA PRO A 258 -8.09 -6.26 10.05
C PRO A 258 -8.45 -7.16 8.86
N VAL A 259 -8.34 -6.62 7.65
CA VAL A 259 -8.53 -7.36 6.40
C VAL A 259 -7.19 -7.50 5.71
N LEU A 260 -6.76 -8.74 5.44
CA LEU A 260 -5.50 -9.01 4.75
C LEU A 260 -5.76 -9.82 3.49
N VAL A 261 -5.41 -9.30 2.32
CA VAL A 261 -5.48 -10.14 1.11
C VAL A 261 -4.47 -11.28 1.25
N ASP A 262 -4.95 -12.52 1.19
CA ASP A 262 -4.13 -13.73 1.33
C ASP A 262 -4.18 -14.56 0.04
N ALA A 263 -3.01 -14.93 -0.48
CA ALA A 263 -2.86 -15.68 -1.71
C ALA A 263 -3.35 -14.95 -2.98
N GLY A 264 -3.08 -15.56 -4.13
CA GLY A 264 -3.37 -15.01 -5.46
C GLY A 264 -2.39 -13.95 -5.96
N VAL A 265 -1.84 -13.12 -5.08
CA VAL A 265 -0.80 -12.12 -5.43
C VAL A 265 0.42 -12.81 -6.06
N GLY A 266 0.91 -12.24 -7.16
CA GLY A 266 2.07 -12.67 -7.93
C GLY A 266 3.19 -11.62 -8.02
N THR A 267 2.90 -10.33 -7.89
CA THR A 267 3.93 -9.26 -7.95
C THR A 267 3.63 -8.04 -7.07
N ALA A 268 4.63 -7.15 -6.91
CA ALA A 268 4.57 -5.99 -6.03
C ALA A 268 3.43 -5.01 -6.34
N SER A 269 3.09 -4.82 -7.63
CA SER A 269 1.98 -3.93 -8.02
C SER A 269 0.61 -4.45 -7.59
N GLU A 270 0.46 -5.77 -7.41
CA GLU A 270 -0.78 -6.38 -6.94
C GLU A 270 -0.88 -6.31 -5.41
N ALA A 271 0.25 -6.43 -4.71
CA ALA A 271 0.33 -6.14 -3.29
C ALA A 271 -0.01 -4.66 -3.00
N ALA A 272 0.50 -3.73 -3.83
CA ALA A 272 0.14 -2.32 -3.75
C ALA A 272 -1.36 -2.09 -3.96
N GLN A 273 -1.97 -2.78 -4.94
CA GLN A 273 -3.42 -2.70 -5.18
C GLN A 273 -4.25 -3.17 -3.97
N ALA A 274 -3.84 -4.22 -3.25
CA ALA A 274 -4.53 -4.62 -2.02
C ALA A 274 -4.54 -3.48 -0.99
N MET A 275 -3.39 -2.84 -0.79
CA MET A 275 -3.27 -1.73 0.15
C MET A 275 -4.05 -0.49 -0.29
N GLU A 276 -4.08 -0.18 -1.59
CA GLU A 276 -4.89 0.91 -2.16
C GLU A 276 -6.40 0.68 -2.00
N LEU A 277 -6.85 -0.58 -1.91
CA LEU A 277 -8.24 -0.93 -1.60
C LEU A 277 -8.60 -0.74 -0.12
N GLY A 278 -7.62 -0.42 0.73
CA GLY A 278 -7.80 -0.21 2.16
C GLY A 278 -7.55 -1.45 3.02
N CYS A 279 -7.01 -2.53 2.45
CA CYS A 279 -6.59 -3.68 3.24
C CYS A 279 -5.57 -3.27 4.31
N THR A 280 -5.64 -3.93 5.46
CA THR A 280 -4.70 -3.74 6.56
C THR A 280 -3.32 -4.28 6.22
N GLY A 281 -3.26 -5.35 5.43
CA GLY A 281 -2.02 -5.95 4.97
C GLY A 281 -2.20 -6.98 3.86
N VAL A 282 -1.12 -7.67 3.53
CA VAL A 282 -1.08 -8.73 2.53
C VAL A 282 -0.32 -9.94 3.09
N LEU A 283 -0.83 -11.14 2.84
CA LEU A 283 -0.18 -12.40 3.16
C LEU A 283 0.20 -13.11 1.87
N MET A 284 1.47 -13.50 1.72
CA MET A 284 1.93 -14.22 0.54
C MET A 284 3.05 -15.22 0.84
N ASN A 285 3.20 -16.22 -0.03
CA ASN A 285 4.29 -17.20 0.02
C ASN A 285 4.85 -17.43 -1.38
N THR A 286 4.04 -18.05 -2.26
CA THR A 286 4.48 -18.55 -3.56
C THR A 286 5.14 -17.48 -4.43
N ALA A 287 4.58 -16.26 -4.47
CA ALA A 287 5.13 -15.16 -5.27
C ALA A 287 6.58 -14.80 -4.92
N ILE A 288 6.95 -14.92 -3.64
CA ILE A 288 8.32 -14.69 -3.18
C ILE A 288 9.14 -15.97 -3.38
N ALA A 289 8.69 -17.09 -2.83
CA ALA A 289 9.46 -18.32 -2.77
C ALA A 289 9.80 -18.92 -4.14
N GLU A 290 8.90 -18.79 -5.13
CA GLU A 290 9.09 -19.31 -6.49
C GLU A 290 9.65 -18.26 -7.47
N ALA A 291 9.97 -17.05 -7.00
CA ALA A 291 10.65 -16.05 -7.82
C ALA A 291 12.06 -16.53 -8.22
N LYS A 292 12.57 -16.03 -9.36
CA LYS A 292 13.97 -16.28 -9.77
C LYS A 292 14.96 -15.81 -8.69
N ASP A 293 14.65 -14.68 -8.05
CA ASP A 293 15.36 -14.15 -6.90
C ASP A 293 14.35 -13.85 -5.76
N PRO A 294 14.18 -14.79 -4.81
CA PRO A 294 13.25 -14.63 -3.70
C PRO A 294 13.58 -13.47 -2.76
N VAL A 295 14.86 -13.14 -2.57
CA VAL A 295 15.26 -12.07 -1.64
C VAL A 295 14.95 -10.71 -2.25
N LEU A 296 15.26 -10.53 -3.54
CA LEU A 296 14.86 -9.33 -4.27
C LEU A 296 13.33 -9.19 -4.35
N MET A 297 12.62 -10.29 -4.62
CA MET A 297 11.16 -10.26 -4.67
C MET A 297 10.55 -9.91 -3.30
N ALA A 298 11.11 -10.42 -2.21
CA ALA A 298 10.68 -10.04 -0.85
C ALA A 298 10.81 -8.53 -0.60
N ALA A 299 11.94 -7.92 -0.98
CA ALA A 299 12.13 -6.48 -0.89
C ALA A 299 11.17 -5.70 -1.81
N ALA A 300 10.90 -6.21 -3.01
CA ALA A 300 9.95 -5.60 -3.95
C ALA A 300 8.51 -5.64 -3.39
N MET A 301 8.09 -6.75 -2.78
CA MET A 301 6.77 -6.88 -2.15
C MET A 301 6.62 -5.94 -0.96
N LYS A 302 7.66 -5.80 -0.13
CA LYS A 302 7.70 -4.79 0.94
C LYS A 302 7.44 -3.39 0.39
N ALA A 303 8.20 -2.98 -0.62
CA ALA A 303 8.04 -1.67 -1.25
C ALA A 303 6.65 -1.49 -1.86
N GLY A 304 6.07 -2.53 -2.47
CA GLY A 304 4.71 -2.50 -3.01
C GLY A 304 3.65 -2.27 -1.92
N VAL A 305 3.75 -2.98 -0.80
CA VAL A 305 2.85 -2.81 0.34
C VAL A 305 2.99 -1.42 0.96
N GLU A 306 4.21 -0.93 1.18
CA GLU A 306 4.47 0.41 1.71
C GLU A 306 3.93 1.50 0.77
N ALA A 307 4.22 1.40 -0.53
CA ALA A 307 3.75 2.34 -1.55
C ALA A 307 2.22 2.38 -1.62
N GLY A 308 1.56 1.22 -1.68
CA GLY A 308 0.11 1.16 -1.71
C GLY A 308 -0.54 1.71 -0.43
N ARG A 309 0.08 1.48 0.74
CA ARG A 309 -0.41 2.05 2.00
C ARG A 309 -0.26 3.56 2.04
N MET A 310 0.87 4.09 1.58
CA MET A 310 1.09 5.52 1.44
C MET A 310 0.06 6.14 0.48
N ALA A 311 -0.19 5.51 -0.67
CA ALA A 311 -1.18 5.96 -1.65
C ALA A 311 -2.61 5.96 -1.08
N TYR A 312 -2.98 4.94 -0.30
CA TYR A 312 -4.27 4.90 0.39
C TYR A 312 -4.43 6.08 1.36
N ARG A 313 -3.42 6.34 2.21
CA ARG A 313 -3.44 7.45 3.18
C ARG A 313 -3.38 8.83 2.53
N ALA A 314 -2.67 8.96 1.41
CA ALA A 314 -2.57 10.21 0.67
C ALA A 314 -3.90 10.62 0.01
N GLY A 315 -4.80 9.66 -0.25
CA GLY A 315 -6.05 9.91 -0.95
C GLY A 315 -5.80 10.17 -2.43
N ARG A 316 -5.83 9.11 -3.24
CA ARG A 316 -5.67 9.25 -4.69
C ARG A 316 -6.70 10.19 -5.30
N MET A 317 -6.33 10.85 -6.40
CA MET A 317 -7.28 11.62 -7.20
C MET A 317 -8.45 10.75 -7.70
N GLY A 318 -9.61 11.38 -7.88
CA GLY A 318 -10.78 10.78 -8.50
C GLY A 318 -10.47 10.30 -9.92
N LYS A 319 -11.02 9.13 -10.29
CA LYS A 319 -10.91 8.64 -11.67
C LYS A 319 -11.82 9.51 -12.57
N ARG A 320 -11.26 10.03 -13.65
CA ARG A 320 -12.00 10.73 -14.70
C ARG A 320 -12.14 9.79 -15.90
N MET A 321 -13.25 9.92 -16.62
CA MET A 321 -13.49 9.13 -17.84
C MET A 321 -12.78 9.72 -19.07
N TYR A 322 -12.43 11.01 -19.02
CA TYR A 322 -11.79 11.75 -20.08
C TYR A 322 -10.63 12.59 -19.52
N ALA A 323 -9.74 13.04 -20.42
CA ALA A 323 -8.69 13.97 -20.07
C ALA A 323 -9.29 15.31 -19.61
N ASP A 324 -8.70 15.87 -18.56
CA ASP A 324 -9.03 17.20 -18.04
C ASP A 324 -7.69 17.91 -17.81
N PRO A 325 -7.43 19.07 -18.41
CA PRO A 325 -6.15 19.75 -18.34
C PRO A 325 -5.67 19.88 -16.90
N SER A 326 -4.43 19.49 -16.64
CA SER A 326 -3.83 19.62 -15.31
C SER A 326 -3.50 21.07 -14.95
N SER A 327 -3.51 21.96 -15.95
CA SER A 327 -3.23 23.39 -15.81
C SER A 327 -4.54 24.18 -15.95
N PRO A 328 -4.80 25.18 -15.08
CA PRO A 328 -5.92 26.09 -15.25
C PRO A 328 -5.91 26.68 -16.67
N LEU A 329 -7.08 26.73 -17.32
CA LEU A 329 -7.20 27.35 -18.64
C LEU A 329 -7.02 28.88 -18.60
N ALA A 330 -7.12 29.49 -17.42
CA ALA A 330 -6.85 30.90 -17.21
C ALA A 330 -5.33 31.14 -17.19
N GLY A 331 -4.83 31.99 -18.10
CA GLY A 331 -3.40 32.30 -18.22
C GLY A 331 -2.59 31.33 -19.10
N LEU A 332 -3.25 30.58 -20.00
CA LEU A 332 -2.56 29.91 -21.09
C LEU A 332 -2.21 30.94 -22.18
N ILE A 333 -0.93 30.99 -22.56
CA ILE A 333 -0.38 31.77 -23.67
C ILE A 333 -0.64 31.05 -24.99
#